data_AF-A0A382Q4Z6-F1
#
_entry.id   AF-A0A382Q4Z6-F1
#
_cell.length_a   1.000
_cell.length_b   1.000
_cell.length_c   1.000
_cell.angle_alpha   90.00
_cell.angle_beta   90.00
_cell.angle_gamma   90.00
#
_symmetry.space_group_name_H-M   'P 1'
#
loop_
_entity.id
_entity.type
_entity.pdbx_description
1 polymer ?
#
loop_
_entity_poly.entity_id
_entity_poly.type
_entity_poly.pdbx_seq_one_letter_code
_entity_poly.pdbx_strand_id
1 'polypeptide(L)' 'VADISVWCWVRSWKWSKIDITSKPRVLEWVRRVRARPGVERGISFGVPSEEIDQFSEERKAQYRKNGARIASNNRLPTDV' A
#
# COMPACT_ATOMS: atom_id res chain seq x y z
N VAL A 1 -7.75 16.90 7.40
CA VAL A 1 -7.67 15.45 7.73
C VAL A 1 -8.21 14.56 6.61
N ALA A 2 -9.31 14.94 5.93
CA ALA A 2 -9.95 14.12 4.89
C ALA A 2 -9.00 13.61 3.79
N ASP A 3 -8.13 14.46 3.22
CA ASP A 3 -7.17 14.01 2.20
C ASP A 3 -6.30 12.85 2.69
N ILE A 4 -5.73 12.99 3.89
CA ILE A 4 -4.77 12.01 4.44
C ILE A 4 -5.48 10.72 4.81
N SER A 5 -6.71 10.79 5.33
CA SER A 5 -7.47 9.60 5.72
C SER A 5 -7.88 8.72 4.54
N VAL A 6 -8.09 9.31 3.35
CA VAL A 6 -8.49 8.54 2.15
C VAL A 6 -7.34 8.26 1.19
N TRP A 7 -6.32 9.10 1.13
CA TRP A 7 -5.27 8.99 0.12
C TRP A 7 -4.47 7.69 0.19
N CYS A 8 -4.22 7.15 1.39
CA CYS A 8 -3.49 5.89 1.56
C CYS A 8 -4.19 4.69 0.88
N TRP A 9 -5.52 4.72 0.80
CA TRP A 9 -6.31 3.72 0.09
C TRP A 9 -6.33 3.99 -1.41
N VAL A 10 -6.62 5.24 -1.81
CA VAL A 10 -6.79 5.59 -3.22
C VAL A 10 -5.48 5.48 -4.01
N ARG A 11 -4.31 5.75 -3.41
CA ARG A 11 -3.01 5.60 -4.09
C ARG A 11 -2.74 4.15 -4.55
N SER A 12 -3.39 3.17 -3.91
CA SER A 12 -3.24 1.74 -4.17
C SER A 12 -4.29 1.20 -5.15
N TRP A 13 -4.95 2.06 -5.93
CA TRP A 13 -6.01 1.68 -6.88
C TRP A 13 -5.63 0.54 -7.86
N LYS A 14 -4.37 0.50 -8.32
CA LYS A 14 -3.84 -0.57 -9.17
C LYS A 14 -3.83 -1.93 -8.48
N TRP A 15 -3.52 -1.95 -7.18
CA TRP A 15 -3.52 -3.15 -6.37
C TRP A 15 -4.95 -3.65 -6.16
N SER A 16 -5.88 -2.73 -5.89
CA SER A 16 -7.32 -3.00 -5.75
C SER A 16 -8.04 -3.33 -7.07
N LYS A 17 -7.35 -3.25 -8.22
CA LYS A 17 -7.93 -3.50 -9.56
C LYS A 17 -9.08 -2.54 -9.93
N ILE A 18 -9.02 -1.29 -9.46
CA ILE A 18 -10.03 -0.26 -9.73
C ILE A 18 -9.45 0.77 -10.71
N ASP A 19 -9.99 0.85 -11.93
CA ASP A 19 -9.54 1.86 -12.90
C ASP A 19 -10.09 3.26 -12.58
N ILE A 20 -9.19 4.19 -12.25
CA ILE A 20 -9.50 5.60 -12.00
C ILE A 20 -9.04 6.52 -13.14
N THR A 21 -8.51 5.98 -14.24
CA THR A 21 -7.88 6.77 -15.31
C THR A 21 -8.87 7.66 -16.05
N SER A 22 -10.15 7.27 -16.09
CA SER A 22 -11.26 8.08 -16.61
C SER A 22 -11.62 9.29 -15.73
N LYS A 23 -11.01 9.44 -14.54
CA LYS A 23 -11.31 10.51 -13.57
C LYS A 23 -10.10 11.44 -13.41
N PRO A 24 -9.89 12.41 -14.32
CA PRO A 24 -8.68 13.25 -14.34
C PRO A 24 -8.48 14.04 -13.05
N ARG A 25 -9.57 14.59 -12.47
CA ARG A 25 -9.50 15.33 -11.20
C ARG A 25 -9.05 14.47 -10.02
N VAL A 26 -9.40 13.18 -10.02
CA VAL A 26 -8.96 12.22 -8.99
C VAL A 26 -7.47 11.93 -9.16
N LEU A 27 -7.01 11.68 -10.38
CA LEU A 27 -5.58 11.49 -10.67
C LEU A 27 -4.74 12.70 -10.28
N GLU A 28 -5.19 13.91 -10.60
CA GLU A 28 -4.53 15.16 -10.20
C GLU A 28 -4.47 15.31 -8.69
N TRP A 29 -5.57 15.03 -7.98
CA TRP A 29 -5.60 15.05 -6.52
C TRP A 29 -4.62 14.03 -5.92
N VAL A 30 -4.58 12.79 -6.42
CA VAL A 30 -3.62 11.76 -5.96
C VAL A 30 -2.18 12.26 -6.08
N ARG A 31 -1.83 12.86 -7.23
CA ARG A 31 -0.49 13.43 -7.48
C ARG A 31 -0.19 14.61 -6.57
N ARG A 32 -1.15 15.53 -6.41
CA ARG A 32 -1.01 16.71 -5.54
C ARG A 32 -0.78 16.33 -4.08
N VAL A 33 -1.48 15.30 -3.58
CA VAL A 33 -1.28 14.81 -2.20
C VAL A 33 0.06 14.06 -2.08
N ARG A 34 0.45 13.23 -3.07
CA ARG A 34 1.75 12.53 -3.11
C ARG A 34 2.94 13.49 -3.01
N ALA A 35 2.84 14.67 -3.63
CA ALA A 35 3.90 15.68 -3.67
C ALA A 35 4.12 16.42 -2.34
N ARG A 36 3.26 16.23 -1.33
CA ARG A 36 3.41 16.89 -0.03
C ARG A 36 4.62 16.30 0.71
N PRO A 37 5.56 17.11 1.23
CA PRO A 37 6.75 16.59 1.94
C PRO A 37 6.42 15.69 3.15
N GLY A 38 5.31 15.97 3.85
CA GLY A 38 4.86 15.12 4.96
C GLY A 38 4.36 13.75 4.51
N VAL A 39 3.80 13.64 3.30
CA VAL A 39 3.36 12.37 2.72
C VAL A 39 4.55 11.53 2.31
N GLU A 40 5.55 12.14 1.66
CA GLU A 40 6.84 11.48 1.35
C GLU A 40 7.47 10.86 2.60
N ARG A 41 7.63 11.66 3.66
CA ARG A 41 8.20 11.18 4.93
C ARG A 41 7.37 10.04 5.54
N GLY A 42 6.05 10.13 5.46
CA GLY A 42 5.16 9.10 6.01
C GLY A 42 5.29 7.76 5.31
N ILE A 43 5.34 7.74 3.98
CA ILE A 43 5.46 6.49 3.21
C ILE A 43 6.88 5.94 3.14
N SER A 44 7.89 6.77 3.38
CA SER A 44 9.30 6.34 3.50
C SER A 44 9.61 5.67 4.84
N PHE A 45 8.69 5.75 5.80
CA PHE A 45 8.94 5.21 7.12
C PHE A 45 9.02 3.67 7.09
N GLY A 46 10.17 3.13 7.50
CA GLY A 46 10.39 1.67 7.59
C GLY A 46 10.70 0.97 6.25
N VAL A 47 10.89 1.73 5.16
CA VAL A 47 11.30 1.21 3.85
C VAL A 47 12.43 2.06 3.26
N PRO A 48 13.40 1.47 2.54
CA PRO A 48 14.39 2.22 1.79
C PRO A 48 13.72 3.17 0.78
N SER A 49 14.37 4.31 0.50
CA SER A 49 13.78 5.34 -0.36
C SER A 49 13.56 4.82 -1.79
N GLU A 50 14.40 3.89 -2.21
CA GLU A 50 14.36 3.25 -3.52
C GLU A 50 13.17 2.29 -3.67
N GLU A 51 12.57 1.87 -2.55
CA GLU A 51 11.47 0.90 -2.50
C GLU A 51 10.10 1.54 -2.19
N ILE A 52 10.01 2.87 -2.07
CA ILE A 52 8.80 3.58 -1.63
C ILE A 52 7.57 3.28 -2.52
N ASP A 53 7.77 3.22 -3.84
CA ASP A 53 6.69 3.02 -4.80
C ASP A 53 6.58 1.57 -5.28
N GLN A 54 7.66 0.79 -5.16
CA GLN A 54 7.70 -0.62 -5.56
C GLN A 54 8.72 -1.37 -4.72
N PHE A 55 8.26 -2.36 -3.96
CA PHE A 55 9.14 -3.23 -3.19
C PHE A 55 10.05 -4.08 -4.06
N SER A 56 11.24 -4.40 -3.53
CA SER A 56 12.15 -5.37 -4.15
C SER A 56 11.55 -6.78 -4.22
N GLU A 57 12.10 -7.65 -5.07
CA GLU A 57 11.64 -9.03 -5.16
C GLU A 57 11.87 -9.80 -3.85
N GLU A 58 12.96 -9.49 -3.16
CA GLU A 58 13.30 -10.04 -1.84
C GLU A 58 12.23 -9.65 -0.81
N ARG A 59 11.86 -8.37 -0.75
CA ARG A 59 10.84 -7.87 0.17
C ARG A 59 9.46 -8.42 -0.18
N LYS A 60 9.10 -8.50 -1.46
CA LYS A 60 7.86 -9.18 -1.90
C LYS A 60 7.84 -10.65 -1.48
N ALA A 61 8.95 -11.37 -1.59
CA ALA A 61 9.06 -12.76 -1.14
C ALA A 61 8.88 -12.87 0.39
N GLN A 62 9.47 -11.96 1.16
CA GLN A 62 9.30 -11.89 2.61
C GLN A 62 7.83 -11.66 3.00
N TYR A 63 7.15 -10.69 2.38
CA TYR A 63 5.73 -10.43 2.65
C TYR A 63 4.84 -11.61 2.26
N ARG A 64 5.10 -12.30 1.13
CA ARG A 64 4.38 -13.52 0.76
C ARG A 64 4.53 -14.63 1.79
N LYS A 65 5.76 -14.86 2.28
CA LYS A 65 6.04 -15.86 3.34
C LYS A 65 5.25 -15.54 4.62
N ASN A 66 5.21 -14.27 5.02
CA ASN A 66 4.48 -13.83 6.20
C ASN A 66 2.96 -13.94 6.03
N GLY A 67 2.43 -13.59 4.85
CA GLY A 67 1.01 -13.72 4.53
C GLY A 67 0.53 -15.17 4.53
N ALA A 68 1.34 -16.10 4.00
CA ALA A 68 1.05 -17.53 4.04
C ALA A 68 0.93 -18.08 5.48
N ARG A 69 1.69 -17.51 6.42
CA ARG A 69 1.58 -17.86 7.84
C ARG A 69 0.25 -17.40 8.45
N ILE A 70 -0.26 -16.23 8.04
CA ILE A 70 -1.53 -15.66 8.53
C ILE A 70 -2.73 -16.45 7.99
N ALA A 71 -2.69 -16.86 6.73
CA ALA A 71 -3.76 -17.62 6.09
C ALA A 71 -3.74 -19.13 6.39
N SER A 72 -2.82 -19.60 7.24
CA SER A 72 -2.65 -21.03 7.51
C SER A 72 -3.64 -21.52 8.57
N ASN A 73 -4.49 -22.48 8.20
CA ASN A 73 -5.41 -23.12 9.13
C ASN A 73 -4.72 -24.09 10.10
N ASN A 74 -3.47 -24.48 9.84
CA ASN A 74 -2.72 -25.45 10.66
C ASN A 74 -2.35 -24.92 12.06
N ARG A 75 -2.65 -23.66 12.35
CA ARG A 75 -2.37 -22.99 13.63
C ARG A 75 -3.63 -22.45 14.31
N LEU A 76 -4.80 -22.76 13.77
CA LEU A 76 -6.05 -22.46 14.47
C LEU A 76 -6.10 -23.35 15.72
N PRO A 77 -6.53 -22.82 16.88
CA PRO A 77 -6.90 -23.66 18.00
C PRO A 77 -7.91 -24.68 17.50
N THR A 78 -7.59 -25.96 17.60
CA THR A 78 -8.60 -27.00 17.39
C THR A 78 -9.44 -27.00 18.64
N ASP A 79 -10.65 -26.44 18.58
CA ASP A 79 -11.63 -26.53 19.67
C ASP A 79 -12.23 -27.96 19.76
N VAL A 80 -11.38 -28.98 19.67
CA VAL A 80 -11.70 -30.40 19.89
C VAL A 80 -10.75 -30.99 20.92
#